data_AF-Q0CRD9-F1
#
_entry.id   AF-Q0CRD9-F1
#
_cell.length_a   1.000
_cell.length_b   1.000
_cell.length_c   1.000
_cell.angle_alpha   90.00
_cell.angle_beta   90.00
_cell.angle_gamma   90.00
#
_symmetry.space_group_name_H-M   'P 1'
#
loop_
_entity.id
_entity.type
_entity.pdbx_description
1 polymer ?
#
loop_
_entity_poly.entity_id
_entity_poly.type
_entity_poly.pdbx_seq_one_letter_code
_entity_poly.pdbx_strand_id
1 'polypeptide(L)'
;MGRLTEYQVIGRHLPTEANPTPKLYRMRIFAPNAVVAKSRFWYFLTQLRKVKKANGEIVSINVISEKRPLKVKNFGIWIRYDSRSGTHNMYKEFREMSRTEAVEALYQDMAARHRARFGSIHILKVVEIDNADTIRRPYIKQLLQKDLKFPLPHRAAKSKKLFAYSRPSTFA
;
A
#
# COMPACT_ATOMS: atom_id res chain seq x y z
N MET A 1 -11.53 -0.99 5.34
CA MET A 1 -10.33 -0.36 5.94
C MET A 1 -10.36 1.10 5.55
N GLY A 2 -10.06 2.04 6.46
CA GLY A 2 -10.01 3.47 6.11
C GLY A 2 -8.80 3.81 5.22
N ARG A 3 -8.78 5.03 4.65
CA ARG A 3 -7.67 5.55 3.83
C ARG A 3 -6.33 5.35 4.55
N LEU A 4 -5.34 4.82 3.83
CA LEU A 4 -4.04 4.52 4.41
C LEU A 4 -3.16 5.76 4.46
N THR A 5 -2.49 5.93 5.59
CA THR A 5 -1.41 6.88 5.79
C THR A 5 -0.11 6.12 5.97
N GLU A 6 0.98 6.65 5.44
CA GLU A 6 2.30 6.08 5.67
C GLU A 6 2.96 6.68 6.89
N TYR A 7 3.41 5.83 7.80
CA TYR A 7 4.08 6.20 9.03
C TYR A 7 5.52 5.67 9.02
N GLN A 8 6.46 6.52 9.41
CA GLN A 8 7.74 6.12 9.94
C GLN A 8 7.57 5.86 11.44
N VAL A 9 7.75 4.60 11.86
CA VAL A 9 7.76 4.25 13.29
C VAL A 9 9.16 3.86 13.68
N ILE A 10 9.70 4.50 14.71
CA ILE A 10 11.01 4.20 15.29
C ILE A 10 10.81 3.72 16.73
N GLY A 11 11.41 2.59 17.06
CA GLY A 11 11.38 2.05 18.42
C GLY A 11 12.68 1.34 18.78
N ARG A 12 12.85 1.06 20.05
CA ARG A 12 14.01 0.37 20.62
C ARG A 12 13.61 -0.46 21.83
N HIS A 13 14.54 -1.27 22.32
CA HIS A 13 14.43 -1.82 23.67
C HIS A 13 14.47 -0.70 24.72
N LEU A 14 13.86 -0.95 25.87
CA LEU A 14 14.06 -0.07 27.03
C LEU A 14 15.55 -0.05 27.38
N PRO A 15 16.15 1.14 27.58
CA PRO A 15 17.51 1.25 28.10
C PRO A 15 17.66 0.52 29.42
N THR A 16 18.80 -0.16 29.60
CA THR A 16 19.17 -0.84 30.84
C THR A 16 20.56 -0.38 31.26
N GLU A 17 20.96 -0.60 32.51
CA GLU A 17 22.31 -0.25 32.98
C GLU A 17 23.40 -0.93 32.12
N ALA A 18 23.18 -2.19 31.74
CA ALA A 18 24.08 -2.93 30.87
C ALA A 18 24.08 -2.45 29.40
N ASN A 19 23.00 -1.79 28.96
CA ASN A 19 22.89 -1.25 27.60
C ASN A 19 22.11 0.08 27.61
N PRO A 20 22.80 1.21 27.89
CA PRO A 20 22.16 2.51 28.00
C PRO A 20 21.73 3.08 26.65
N THR A 21 22.32 2.61 25.54
CA THR A 21 22.01 3.07 24.18
C THR A 21 21.57 1.93 23.25
N PRO A 22 20.36 1.35 23.48
CA PRO A 22 19.88 0.27 22.63
C PRO A 22 19.73 0.71 21.16
N LYS A 23 19.96 -0.23 20.24
CA LYS A 23 19.83 -0.01 18.80
C LYS A 23 18.41 0.43 18.44
N LEU A 24 18.32 1.46 17.59
CA LEU A 24 17.07 1.97 17.05
C LEU A 24 16.64 1.15 15.83
N TYR A 25 15.37 0.74 15.81
CA TYR A 25 14.74 0.08 14.68
C TYR A 25 13.71 1.00 14.04
N ARG A 26 13.76 1.11 12.71
CA ARG A 26 12.85 1.94 11.92
C ARG A 26 12.06 1.08 10.95
N MET A 27 10.75 1.30 10.88
CA MET A 27 9.87 0.70 9.88
C MET A 27 9.01 1.76 9.20
N ARG A 28 8.65 1.49 7.95
CA ARG A 28 7.64 2.24 7.20
C ARG A 28 6.37 1.39 7.20
N ILE A 29 5.27 1.95 7.71
CA ILE A 29 4.03 1.21 7.92
C ILE A 29 2.88 1.97 7.29
N PHE A 30 2.10 1.26 6.48
CA PHE A 30 0.86 1.77 5.91
C PHE A 30 -0.30 1.38 6.84
N ALA A 31 -0.95 2.38 7.43
CA ALA A 31 -2.00 2.18 8.42
C ALA A 31 -3.03 3.31 8.37
N PRO A 32 -4.27 3.09 8.82
CA PRO A 32 -5.29 4.14 8.80
C PRO A 32 -5.08 5.19 9.90
N ASN A 33 -4.35 4.84 10.97
CA ASN A 33 -4.02 5.75 12.06
C ASN A 33 -2.73 5.32 12.77
N ALA A 34 -2.23 6.21 13.64
CA ALA A 34 -1.02 5.99 14.42
C ALA A 34 -1.10 4.77 15.35
N VAL A 35 -2.27 4.46 15.92
CA VAL A 35 -2.44 3.33 16.85
C VAL A 35 -2.19 2.00 16.13
N VAL A 36 -2.79 1.83 14.94
CA VAL A 36 -2.59 0.64 14.11
C VAL A 36 -1.14 0.58 13.62
N ALA A 37 -0.52 1.72 13.29
CA ALA A 37 0.89 1.77 12.92
C ALA A 37 1.80 1.24 14.04
N LYS A 38 1.61 1.71 15.27
CA LYS A 38 2.34 1.22 16.46
C LYS A 38 2.10 -0.28 16.71
N SER A 39 0.85 -0.75 16.55
CA SER A 39 0.52 -2.17 16.70
C SER A 39 1.25 -3.04 15.68
N ARG A 40 1.23 -2.66 14.40
CA ARG A 40 1.94 -3.37 13.32
C ARG A 40 3.46 -3.32 13.49
N PHE A 41 4.00 -2.22 14.01
CA PHE A 41 5.43 -2.10 14.32
C PHE A 41 5.85 -3.20 15.30
N TRP A 42 5.14 -3.34 16.42
CA TRP A 42 5.46 -4.37 17.41
C TRP A 42 5.27 -5.79 16.87
N TYR A 43 4.24 -6.02 16.06
CA TYR A 43 4.01 -7.30 15.39
C TYR A 43 5.23 -7.73 14.56
N PHE A 44 5.71 -6.87 13.67
CA PHE A 44 6.86 -7.20 12.83
C PHE A 44 8.18 -7.20 13.62
N LEU A 45 8.37 -6.29 14.58
CA LEU A 45 9.60 -6.24 15.36
C LEU A 45 9.78 -7.49 16.24
N THR A 46 8.68 -8.04 16.77
CA THR A 46 8.71 -9.30 17.52
C THR A 46 9.20 -10.45 16.64
N GLN A 47 8.73 -10.53 15.38
CA GLN A 47 9.14 -11.57 14.43
C GLN A 47 10.61 -11.43 13.99
N LEU A 48 11.11 -10.20 13.83
CA LEU A 48 12.46 -9.96 13.31
C LEU A 48 13.56 -9.93 14.39
N ARG A 49 13.24 -9.40 15.57
CA ARG A 49 14.25 -9.09 16.61
C ARG A 49 13.85 -9.56 18.02
N LYS A 50 12.76 -10.32 18.16
CA LYS A 50 12.25 -10.85 19.44
C LYS A 50 11.99 -9.77 20.51
N VAL A 51 11.75 -8.52 20.09
CA VAL A 51 11.41 -7.40 20.98
C VAL A 51 9.90 -7.34 21.17
N LYS A 52 9.43 -7.41 22.41
CA LYS A 52 8.02 -7.27 22.76
C LYS A 52 7.71 -5.82 23.18
N LYS A 53 6.44 -5.41 23.00
CA LYS A 53 5.94 -4.09 23.43
C LYS A 53 6.21 -3.77 24.90
N ALA A 54 6.20 -4.78 25.78
CA ALA A 54 6.44 -4.59 27.22
C ALA A 54 7.90 -4.18 27.54
N ASN A 55 8.86 -4.65 26.74
CA ASN A 55 10.30 -4.47 27.00
C ASN A 55 10.92 -3.46 26.03
N GLY A 56 10.10 -2.65 25.37
CA GLY A 56 10.53 -1.69 24.37
C GLY A 56 9.64 -0.46 24.36
N GLU A 57 10.17 0.60 23.79
CA GLU A 57 9.50 1.88 23.66
C GLU A 57 9.49 2.35 22.20
N ILE A 58 8.50 3.16 21.86
CA ILE A 58 8.45 3.86 20.57
C ILE A 58 9.03 5.25 20.79
N VAL A 59 10.13 5.53 20.10
CA VAL A 59 10.87 6.79 20.21
C VAL A 59 10.19 7.88 19.40
N SER A 60 9.73 7.56 18.18
CA SER A 60 9.01 8.52 17.35
C SER A 60 8.06 7.85 16.37
N ILE A 61 7.01 8.60 16.01
CA ILE A 61 6.08 8.25 14.95
C ILE A 61 5.85 9.48 14.09
N ASN A 62 6.29 9.42 12.84
CA ASN A 62 6.20 10.54 11.89
C ASN A 62 5.37 10.10 10.69
N VAL A 63 4.46 10.96 10.23
CA VAL A 63 3.76 10.75 8.97
C VAL A 63 4.73 11.06 7.82
N ILE A 64 4.83 10.16 6.84
CA ILE A 64 5.57 10.41 5.60
C ILE A 64 4.56 10.82 4.53
N SER A 65 4.61 12.08 4.12
CA SER A 65 3.89 12.56 2.94
C SER A 65 4.64 12.21 1.65
N GLU A 66 3.89 12.07 0.57
CA GLU A 66 4.47 11.85 -0.76
C GLU A 66 5.17 13.14 -1.26
N LYS A 67 6.40 13.02 -1.74
CA LYS A 67 7.21 14.21 -2.13
C LYS A 67 6.62 14.97 -3.31
N ARG A 68 5.99 14.26 -4.24
CA ARG A 68 5.39 14.80 -5.47
C ARG A 68 4.02 14.16 -5.68
N PRO A 69 2.97 14.63 -4.98
CA PRO A 69 1.65 13.99 -4.98
C PRO A 69 0.89 14.16 -6.30
N LEU A 70 1.29 15.10 -7.16
CA LEU A 70 0.67 15.35 -8.46
C LEU A 70 1.41 14.68 -9.63
N LYS A 71 2.46 13.89 -9.36
CA LYS A 71 3.19 13.15 -10.38
C LYS A 71 2.69 11.70 -10.43
N VAL A 72 2.23 11.26 -11.61
CA VAL A 72 1.92 9.84 -11.85
C VAL A 72 3.21 9.02 -11.82
N LYS A 73 3.19 7.91 -11.10
CA LYS A 73 4.34 7.03 -10.89
C LYS A 73 3.96 5.58 -11.10
N ASN A 74 4.95 4.76 -11.38
CA ASN A 74 4.79 3.31 -11.38
C ASN A 74 5.48 2.76 -10.13
N PHE A 75 4.82 1.86 -9.41
CA PHE A 75 5.32 1.29 -8.17
C PHE A 75 5.42 -0.22 -8.29
N GLY A 76 6.58 -0.77 -7.91
CA GLY A 76 6.78 -2.18 -7.67
C GLY A 76 6.55 -2.50 -6.19
N ILE A 77 5.68 -3.45 -5.91
CA ILE A 77 5.37 -3.89 -4.55
C ILE A 77 5.62 -5.39 -4.41
N TRP A 78 6.46 -5.73 -3.44
CA TRP A 78 6.71 -7.09 -3.01
C TRP A 78 5.87 -7.37 -1.78
N ILE A 79 5.12 -8.47 -1.82
CA ILE A 79 4.30 -8.91 -0.71
C ILE A 79 4.63 -10.35 -0.35
N ARG A 80 4.44 -10.67 0.92
CA ARG A 80 4.18 -12.02 1.40
C ARG A 80 2.73 -12.05 1.84
N TYR A 81 1.98 -13.07 1.45
CA TYR A 81 0.59 -13.19 1.89
C TYR A 81 0.23 -14.63 2.22
N ASP A 82 -0.73 -14.77 3.13
CA ASP A 82 -1.26 -16.06 3.54
C ASP A 82 -2.54 -16.34 2.75
N SER A 83 -2.51 -17.43 1.99
CA SER A 83 -3.68 -18.00 1.34
C SER A 83 -4.37 -19.00 2.27
N ARG A 84 -5.42 -19.68 1.79
CA ARG A 84 -6.06 -20.76 2.55
C ARG A 84 -5.17 -22.00 2.70
N SER A 85 -4.23 -22.20 1.77
CA SER A 85 -3.44 -23.44 1.66
C SER A 85 -1.96 -23.24 1.98
N GLY A 86 -1.50 -22.01 2.13
CA GLY A 86 -0.08 -21.73 2.36
C GLY A 86 0.29 -20.25 2.24
N THR A 87 1.54 -19.94 2.60
CA THR A 87 2.09 -18.58 2.55
C THR A 87 2.94 -18.41 1.30
N HIS A 88 2.68 -17.36 0.51
CA HIS A 88 3.34 -17.15 -0.77
C HIS A 88 3.90 -15.74 -0.91
N ASN A 89 4.98 -15.61 -1.68
CA ASN A 89 5.52 -14.32 -2.09
C ASN A 89 4.93 -13.92 -3.44
N MET A 90 4.66 -12.64 -3.62
CA MET A 90 4.16 -12.10 -4.88
C MET A 90 4.78 -10.74 -5.15
N TYR A 91 4.97 -10.45 -6.44
CA TYR A 91 5.36 -9.14 -6.93
C TYR A 91 4.22 -8.58 -7.79
N LYS A 92 3.80 -7.34 -7.51
CA LYS A 92 2.78 -6.63 -8.28
C LYS A 92 3.24 -5.21 -8.59
N GLU A 93 2.76 -4.71 -9.71
CA GLU A 93 3.04 -3.34 -10.16
C GLU A 93 1.73 -2.56 -10.23
N PHE A 94 1.75 -1.31 -9.79
CA PHE A 94 0.63 -0.39 -9.77
C PHE A 94 1.05 0.97 -10.34
N ARG A 95 0.13 1.68 -10.99
CA ARG A 95 0.35 3.04 -11.50
C ARG A 95 -0.55 3.99 -10.72
N GLU A 96 0.04 4.79 -9.85
CA GLU A 96 -0.66 5.65 -8.90
C GLU A 96 0.13 6.95 -8.64
N MET A 97 -0.47 7.90 -7.93
CA MET A 97 0.18 9.19 -7.62
C MET A 97 1.07 9.12 -6.37
N SER A 98 0.73 8.24 -5.43
CA SER A 98 1.43 8.06 -4.15
C SER A 98 1.63 6.61 -3.76
N ARG A 99 2.60 6.37 -2.86
CA ARG A 99 2.84 5.02 -2.31
C ARG A 99 1.68 4.53 -1.44
N THR A 100 0.97 5.45 -0.79
CA THR A 100 -0.25 5.15 -0.02
C THR A 100 -1.37 4.63 -0.92
N GLU A 101 -1.62 5.29 -2.06
CA GLU A 101 -2.64 4.84 -3.02
C GLU A 101 -2.25 3.53 -3.69
N ALA A 102 -0.97 3.35 -4.05
CA ALA A 102 -0.49 2.09 -4.60
C ALA A 102 -0.70 0.90 -3.65
N VAL A 103 -0.49 1.12 -2.35
CA VAL A 103 -0.74 0.10 -1.32
C VAL A 103 -2.24 -0.10 -1.09
N GLU A 104 -3.05 0.95 -1.19
CA GLU A 104 -4.51 0.82 -1.10
C GLU A 104 -5.07 0.00 -2.27
N ALA A 105 -4.66 0.32 -3.51
CA ALA A 105 -4.99 -0.46 -4.70
C ALA A 105 -4.54 -1.92 -4.58
N LEU A 106 -3.36 -2.16 -4.03
CA LEU A 106 -2.87 -3.51 -3.72
C LEU A 106 -3.78 -4.26 -2.76
N TYR A 107 -4.22 -3.63 -1.67
CA TYR A 107 -5.12 -4.29 -0.71
C TYR A 107 -6.47 -4.62 -1.35
N GLN A 108 -7.03 -3.73 -2.18
CA GLN A 108 -8.26 -3.99 -2.92
C GLN A 108 -8.08 -5.14 -3.91
N ASP A 109 -6.97 -5.15 -4.65
CA ASP A 109 -6.66 -6.18 -5.63
C ASP A 109 -6.47 -7.57 -4.98
N MET A 110 -5.76 -7.62 -3.86
CA MET A 110 -5.55 -8.86 -3.10
C MET A 110 -6.84 -9.37 -2.44
N ALA A 111 -7.72 -8.47 -1.99
CA ALA A 111 -9.03 -8.84 -1.48
C ALA A 111 -9.95 -9.37 -2.60
N ALA A 112 -9.95 -8.73 -3.77
CA ALA A 112 -10.80 -9.12 -4.89
C ALA A 112 -10.35 -10.44 -5.54
N ARG A 113 -9.06 -10.56 -5.89
CA ARG A 113 -8.55 -11.70 -6.67
C ARG A 113 -8.19 -12.91 -5.82
N HIS A 114 -7.72 -12.68 -4.59
CA HIS A 114 -7.19 -13.76 -3.74
C HIS A 114 -7.93 -13.89 -2.40
N ARG A 115 -8.96 -13.07 -2.15
CA ARG A 115 -9.71 -13.03 -0.88
C ARG A 115 -8.80 -12.81 0.33
N ALA A 116 -7.63 -12.22 0.12
CA ALA A 116 -6.66 -11.97 1.17
C ALA A 116 -7.06 -10.71 1.95
N ARG A 117 -7.21 -10.86 3.27
CA ARG A 117 -7.56 -9.75 4.16
C ARG A 117 -6.31 -8.98 4.56
N PHE A 118 -6.50 -7.75 5.05
CA PHE A 118 -5.41 -6.90 5.56
C PHE A 118 -4.48 -7.61 6.56
N GLY A 119 -5.04 -8.44 7.44
CA GLY A 119 -4.28 -9.22 8.42
C GLY A 119 -3.26 -10.18 7.80
N SER A 120 -3.60 -10.74 6.63
CA SER A 120 -2.90 -11.84 5.96
C SER A 120 -1.88 -11.36 4.92
N ILE A 121 -1.59 -10.06 4.85
CA ILE A 121 -0.68 -9.51 3.85
C ILE A 121 0.42 -8.72 4.56
N HIS A 122 1.65 -9.10 4.30
CA HIS A 122 2.87 -8.41 4.71
C HIS A 122 3.49 -7.74 3.48
N ILE A 123 3.63 -6.41 3.55
CA ILE A 123 4.31 -5.65 2.51
C ILE A 123 5.81 -5.70 2.80
N LEU A 124 6.57 -6.32 1.92
CA LEU A 124 8.02 -6.50 2.07
C LEU A 124 8.77 -5.25 1.61
N LYS A 125 8.37 -4.70 0.46
CA LYS A 125 9.04 -3.55 -0.16
C LYS A 125 8.10 -2.82 -1.09
N VAL A 126 8.17 -1.49 -1.10
CA VAL A 126 7.50 -0.62 -2.08
C VAL A 126 8.55 0.28 -2.69
N VAL A 127 8.65 0.30 -4.01
CA VAL A 127 9.68 1.06 -4.77
C VAL A 127 9.02 1.77 -5.95
N GLU A 128 9.35 3.05 -6.16
CA GLU A 128 9.05 3.76 -7.41
C GLU A 128 9.95 3.20 -8.51
N ILE A 129 9.35 2.82 -9.64
CA ILE A 129 10.05 2.31 -10.81
C ILE A 129 10.32 3.50 -11.73
N ASP A 130 11.58 3.95 -11.77
CA ASP A 130 11.99 5.11 -12.57
C ASP A 130 12.15 4.77 -14.07
N ASN A 131 12.69 3.59 -14.38
CA ASN A 131 12.91 3.16 -15.76
C ASN A 131 11.70 2.37 -16.29
N ALA A 132 11.07 2.88 -17.34
CA ALA A 132 9.94 2.27 -18.02
C ALA A 132 10.23 0.85 -18.52
N ASP A 133 11.46 0.54 -18.92
CA ASP A 133 11.85 -0.77 -19.47
C ASP A 133 11.85 -1.87 -18.39
N THR A 134 12.02 -1.48 -17.13
CA THR A 134 12.08 -2.43 -16.01
C THR A 134 10.71 -2.92 -15.55
N ILE A 135 9.63 -2.30 -16.06
CA ILE A 135 8.24 -2.68 -15.79
C ILE A 135 7.99 -4.05 -16.41
N ARG A 136 7.44 -4.98 -15.63
CA ARG A 136 7.28 -6.39 -16.03
C ARG A 136 5.84 -6.75 -16.35
N ARG A 137 4.86 -6.01 -15.81
CA ARG A 137 3.44 -6.38 -15.92
C ARG A 137 2.82 -5.81 -17.22
N PRO A 138 2.27 -6.66 -18.12
CA PRO A 138 1.72 -6.21 -19.41
C PRO A 138 0.64 -5.12 -19.27
N TYR A 139 -0.21 -5.22 -18.24
CA TYR A 139 -1.28 -4.26 -17.99
C TYR A 139 -0.79 -2.85 -17.57
N ILE A 140 0.46 -2.72 -17.10
CA ILE A 140 1.11 -1.41 -16.90
C ILE A 140 1.86 -0.99 -18.17
N LYS A 141 2.53 -1.93 -18.85
CA LYS A 141 3.25 -1.65 -20.10
C LYS A 141 2.38 -0.99 -21.18
N GLN A 142 1.13 -1.44 -21.32
CA GLN A 142 0.19 -0.84 -22.28
C GLN A 142 -0.07 0.66 -22.02
N LEU A 143 0.09 1.12 -20.77
CA LEU A 143 -0.14 2.51 -20.38
C LEU A 143 1.07 3.42 -20.65
N LEU A 144 2.20 2.85 -21.09
CA LEU A 144 3.44 3.57 -21.37
C LEU A 144 3.60 3.88 -22.87
N GLN A 145 2.63 3.50 -23.69
CA GLN A 145 2.65 3.79 -25.13
C GLN A 145 2.70 5.29 -25.37
N LYS A 146 3.55 5.70 -26.32
CA LYS A 146 3.65 7.09 -26.73
C LYS A 146 2.31 7.55 -27.33
N ASP A 147 1.87 8.75 -26.96
CA ASP A 147 0.64 9.38 -27.47
C ASP A 147 -0.62 8.51 -27.27
N LEU A 148 -0.68 7.76 -26.15
CA LEU A 148 -1.80 6.89 -25.80
C LEU A 148 -3.13 7.66 -25.79
N LYS A 149 -4.06 7.22 -26.63
CA LYS A 149 -5.45 7.70 -26.70
C LYS A 149 -6.37 6.48 -26.74
N PHE A 150 -7.49 6.56 -26.02
CA PHE A 150 -8.50 5.51 -26.02
C PHE A 150 -9.90 6.13 -25.92
N PRO A 151 -10.91 5.58 -26.62
CA PRO A 151 -12.28 6.04 -26.46
C PRO A 151 -12.82 5.61 -25.09
N LEU A 152 -13.93 6.24 -24.66
CA LEU A 152 -14.73 5.79 -23.52
C LEU A 152 -16.13 5.39 -23.99
N PRO A 153 -16.29 4.21 -24.65
CA PRO A 153 -17.60 3.70 -25.02
C PRO A 153 -18.45 3.44 -23.78
N HIS A 154 -19.78 3.41 -23.98
CA HIS A 154 -20.74 3.09 -22.93
C HIS A 154 -20.74 4.11 -21.77
N ARG A 155 -20.93 5.39 -22.12
CA ARG A 155 -21.08 6.47 -21.13
C ARG A 155 -22.40 6.31 -20.39
N ALA A 156 -22.34 6.25 -19.05
CA ALA A 156 -23.53 6.15 -18.20
C ALA A 156 -23.82 7.48 -17.50
N ALA A 157 -24.96 8.11 -17.80
CA ALA A 157 -25.41 9.33 -17.12
C ALA A 157 -26.28 8.99 -15.90
N LYS A 158 -26.07 9.72 -14.79
CA LYS A 158 -26.90 9.56 -13.59
C LYS A 158 -28.16 10.43 -13.71
N SER A 159 -29.34 9.80 -13.69
CA SER A 159 -30.62 10.52 -13.61
C SER A 159 -30.91 10.98 -12.19
N LYS A 160 -31.46 12.19 -12.03
CA LYS A 160 -32.00 12.68 -10.75
C LYS A 160 -33.39 12.11 -10.44
N LYS A 161 -34.15 11.75 -11.48
CA LYS A 161 -35.51 11.21 -11.37
C LYS A 161 -35.49 9.70 -11.58
N LEU A 162 -36.45 9.00 -10.97
CA LEU A 162 -36.61 7.55 -11.12
C LEU A 162 -36.93 7.16 -12.58
N PHE A 163 -37.76 7.96 -13.25
CA PHE A 163 -38.18 7.76 -14.64
C PHE A 163 -37.68 8.89 -15.54
N ALA A 164 -37.34 8.53 -16.78
CA ALA A 164 -37.01 9.46 -17.85
C ALA A 164 -38.03 9.30 -18.99
N TYR A 165 -38.41 10.42 -19.61
CA TYR A 165 -39.35 10.44 -20.73
C TYR A 165 -38.72 9.93 -22.04
N SER A 166 -37.39 9.77 -22.08
CA SER A 166 -36.65 9.23 -23.21
C SER A 166 -35.75 8.08 -22.76
N ARG A 167 -35.47 7.15 -23.69
CA ARG A 167 -34.49 6.08 -23.47
C ARG A 167 -33.08 6.69 -23.41
N PRO A 168 -32.24 6.29 -22.45
CA PRO A 168 -30.90 6.85 -22.32
C PRO A 168 -30.03 6.45 -23.52
N SER A 169 -29.18 7.38 -23.96
CA SER A 169 -28.09 7.11 -24.90
C SER A 169 -26.78 6.90 -24.12
N THR A 170 -25.95 5.98 -24.61
CA THR A 170 -24.62 5.66 -24.04
C THR A 170 -23.46 6.11 -24.93
N PHE A 171 -23.76 6.87 -25.98
CA PHE A 171 -22.77 7.52 -26.83
C PHE A 171 -22.04 8.64 -26.07
N ALA A 172 -20.77 8.86 -26.42
CA ALA A 172 -19.88 9.82 -25.75
C ALA A 172 -20.12 11.25 -26.22
#